data_AF-A0A6M0K5D8-F1
#
_entry.id   AF-A0A6M0K5D8-F1
#
_cell.length_a   1.000
_cell.length_b   1.000
_cell.length_c   1.000
_cell.angle_alpha   90.00
_cell.angle_beta   90.00
_cell.angle_gamma   90.00
#
_symmetry.space_group_name_H-M   'P 1'
#
loop_
_entity.id
_entity.type
_entity.pdbx_description
1 polymer ?
#
loop_
_entity_poly.entity_id
_entity_poly.type
_entity_poly.pdbx_seq_one_letter_code
_entity_poly.pdbx_strand_id
1 'polypeptide(L)'
;MKRLPSGATALTVDLGGKGAQKADFYAKLVNKDLAEINSYWARLIFSGQGSPPMQADTAEDVLEILENNKGAIGYVDADKVGPGVKVVFTLP
;
A
#
# COMPACT_ATOMS: atom_id res chain seq x y z
N MET A 1 -9.64 11.46 6.95
CA MET A 1 -8.35 10.73 6.80
C MET A 1 -8.41 9.45 7.60
N LYS A 2 -7.87 8.34 7.07
CA LYS A 2 -7.79 7.07 7.79
C LYS A 2 -6.84 7.20 8.98
N ARG A 3 -7.14 6.55 10.11
CA ARG A 3 -6.33 6.56 11.33
C ARG A 3 -5.96 5.14 11.73
N LEU A 4 -4.78 4.98 12.32
CA LEU A 4 -4.35 3.73 12.96
C LEU A 4 -5.03 3.56 14.33
N PRO A 5 -5.01 2.36 14.92
CA PRO A 5 -5.52 2.13 16.28
C PRO A 5 -4.87 3.03 17.34
N SER A 6 -3.65 3.52 17.10
CA SER A 6 -2.96 4.50 17.95
C SER A 6 -3.54 5.92 17.87
N GLY A 7 -4.47 6.19 16.96
CA GLY A 7 -4.99 7.53 16.67
C GLY A 7 -4.16 8.33 15.67
N ALA A 8 -2.95 7.87 15.31
CA ALA A 8 -2.10 8.49 14.30
C ALA A 8 -2.76 8.46 12.91
N THR A 9 -2.52 9.50 12.10
CA THR A 9 -2.95 9.53 10.70
C THR A 9 -2.20 8.44 9.93
N ALA A 10 -2.93 7.63 9.15
CA ALA A 10 -2.32 6.60 8.32
C ALA A 10 -1.85 7.21 7.00
N LEU A 11 -0.55 7.13 6.73
CA LEU A 11 0.02 7.38 5.40
C LEU A 11 0.00 6.06 4.63
N THR A 12 -0.96 5.87 3.73
CA THR A 12 -1.04 4.65 2.92
C THR A 12 -0.12 4.75 1.71
N VAL A 13 0.75 3.77 1.54
CA VAL A 13 1.73 3.64 0.45
C VAL A 13 1.41 2.37 -0.35
N ASP A 14 1.46 2.50 -1.67
CA ASP A 14 1.25 1.44 -2.65
C ASP A 14 2.39 1.50 -3.66
N LEU A 15 2.73 0.38 -4.31
CA LEU A 15 3.72 0.41 -5.39
C LEU A 15 3.10 1.05 -6.63
N GLY A 16 3.88 1.84 -7.34
CA GLY A 16 3.51 2.43 -8.61
C GLY A 16 3.43 1.41 -9.76
N GLY A 17 2.90 1.87 -10.89
CA GLY A 17 2.96 1.14 -12.15
C GLY A 17 2.19 -0.19 -12.18
N LYS A 18 2.69 -1.12 -13.02
CA LYS A 18 2.09 -2.43 -13.30
C LYS A 18 3.02 -3.59 -12.90
N GLY A 19 3.83 -3.40 -11.87
CA GLY A 19 4.79 -4.40 -11.41
C GLY A 19 4.12 -5.69 -10.93
N ALA A 20 4.83 -6.82 -11.07
CA ALA A 20 4.32 -8.14 -10.67
C ALA A 20 3.98 -8.21 -9.17
N GLN A 21 4.78 -7.55 -8.32
CA GLN A 21 4.55 -7.51 -6.88
C GLN A 21 3.22 -6.82 -6.52
N LYS A 22 2.89 -5.71 -7.19
CA LYS A 22 1.60 -5.03 -7.01
C LYS A 22 0.45 -5.92 -7.45
N ALA A 23 0.58 -6.58 -8.60
CA ALA A 23 -0.43 -7.49 -9.10
C ALA A 23 -0.67 -8.66 -8.14
N ASP A 24 0.40 -9.29 -7.65
CA ASP A 24 0.33 -10.40 -6.68
C ASP A 24 -0.29 -9.95 -5.35
N PHE A 25 0.09 -8.77 -4.84
CA PHE A 25 -0.49 -8.21 -3.63
C PHE A 25 -2.01 -8.03 -3.73
N TYR A 26 -2.51 -7.39 -4.78
CA TYR A 26 -3.96 -7.19 -4.94
C TYR A 26 -4.71 -8.49 -5.26
N ALA A 27 -4.09 -9.42 -5.99
CA ALA A 27 -4.65 -10.74 -6.21
C ALA A 27 -4.81 -11.51 -4.89
N LYS A 28 -3.78 -11.53 -4.03
CA LYS A 28 -3.84 -12.23 -2.74
C LYS A 28 -4.73 -11.53 -1.71
N LEU A 29 -4.72 -10.19 -1.69
CA LEU A 29 -5.44 -9.42 -0.66
C LEU A 29 -6.95 -9.36 -0.93
N VAL A 30 -7.34 -9.13 -2.18
CA VAL A 30 -8.75 -8.86 -2.53
C VAL A 30 -9.25 -9.65 -3.74
N ASN A 31 -8.44 -10.56 -4.29
CA ASN A 31 -8.76 -11.33 -5.50
C ASN A 31 -9.15 -10.44 -6.68
N LYS A 32 -8.33 -9.41 -6.94
CA LYS A 32 -8.52 -8.46 -8.05
C LYS A 32 -7.27 -8.28 -8.87
N ASP A 33 -7.47 -8.11 -10.17
CA ASP A 33 -6.40 -7.69 -11.06
C ASP A 33 -6.16 -6.17 -11.01
N LEU A 34 -5.07 -5.70 -11.63
CA LEU A 34 -4.73 -4.28 -11.63
C LEU A 34 -5.73 -3.41 -12.41
N ALA A 35 -6.44 -3.95 -13.40
CA ALA A 35 -7.44 -3.20 -14.16
C ALA A 35 -8.68 -2.92 -13.28
N GLU A 36 -9.13 -3.90 -12.51
CA GLU A 36 -10.19 -3.75 -11.51
C GLU A 36 -9.81 -2.74 -10.43
N ILE A 37 -8.58 -2.80 -9.92
CA ILE A 37 -8.08 -1.85 -8.90
C ILE A 37 -8.01 -0.43 -9.45
N ASN A 38 -7.52 -0.25 -10.68
CA ASN A 38 -7.48 1.05 -11.33
C ASN A 38 -8.89 1.60 -11.57
N SER A 39 -9.83 0.75 -12.00
CA SER A 39 -11.24 1.12 -12.18
C SER A 39 -11.89 1.54 -10.86
N TYR A 40 -11.59 0.84 -9.77
CA TYR A 40 -12.06 1.18 -8.43
C TYR A 40 -11.58 2.58 -8.00
N TRP A 41 -10.29 2.87 -8.15
CA TRP A 41 -9.75 4.19 -7.81
C TRP A 41 -10.27 5.30 -8.71
N ALA A 42 -10.43 5.04 -10.01
CA ALA A 42 -11.05 5.99 -10.93
C ALA A 42 -12.46 6.38 -10.45
N ARG A 43 -13.28 5.39 -10.06
CA ARG A 43 -14.63 5.65 -9.53
C ARG A 43 -14.61 6.51 -8.27
N LEU A 44 -13.68 6.25 -7.34
CA LEU A 44 -13.57 7.04 -6.10
C LEU A 44 -13.12 8.49 -6.38
N ILE A 45 -12.21 8.69 -7.32
CA ILE A 45 -11.75 10.01 -7.73
C ILE A 45 -12.90 10.79 -8.37
N PHE A 46 -13.60 10.21 -9.35
CA PHE A 46 -14.69 10.89 -10.05
C PHE A 46 -15.90 11.20 -9.17
N SER A 47 -16.13 10.41 -8.11
CA SER A 47 -17.20 10.67 -7.14
C SER A 47 -16.76 11.58 -5.98
N GLY A 48 -15.50 12.02 -5.94
CA GLY A 48 -14.96 12.84 -4.84
C GLY A 48 -14.88 12.10 -3.51
N GLN A 49 -14.96 10.76 -3.51
CA GLN A 49 -14.99 9.93 -2.31
C GLN A 49 -13.59 9.59 -1.78
N GLY A 50 -12.55 9.78 -2.59
CA GLY A 50 -11.18 9.63 -2.14
C GLY A 50 -10.16 9.55 -3.26
N SER A 51 -8.90 9.39 -2.85
CA SER A 51 -7.75 9.26 -3.72
C SER A 51 -7.04 7.93 -3.43
N PRO A 52 -6.31 7.38 -4.42
CA PRO A 52 -5.45 6.23 -4.19
C PRO A 52 -4.37 6.53 -3.13
N PRO A 53 -3.73 5.49 -2.56
CA PRO A 53 -2.54 5.63 -1.74
C PRO A 53 -1.43 6.37 -2.49
N MET A 54 -0.47 6.93 -1.74
CA MET A 54 0.78 7.42 -2.30
C MET A 54 1.46 6.29 -3.09
N GLN A 55 1.91 6.58 -4.30
CA GLN A 55 2.57 5.61 -5.18
C GLN A 55 4.08 5.76 -5.02
N ALA A 56 4.75 4.71 -4.56
CA ALA A 56 6.21 4.61 -4.50
C ALA A 56 6.75 3.93 -5.77
N ASP A 57 7.94 4.31 -6.24
CA ASP A 57 8.47 3.76 -7.50
C ASP A 57 9.02 2.34 -7.32
N THR A 58 9.62 2.06 -6.16
CA THR A 58 10.26 0.78 -5.83
C THR A 58 9.86 0.24 -4.45
N ALA A 59 10.17 -1.03 -4.18
CA ALA A 59 9.97 -1.63 -2.86
C ALA A 59 10.92 -1.02 -1.82
N GLU A 60 12.11 -0.62 -2.24
CA GLU A 60 13.07 0.12 -1.44
C GLU A 60 12.51 1.48 -1.00
N ASP A 61 11.85 2.21 -1.91
CA ASP A 61 11.18 3.48 -1.57
C ASP A 61 10.04 3.24 -0.56
N VAL A 62 9.28 2.14 -0.69
CA VAL A 62 8.26 1.77 0.30
C VAL A 62 8.90 1.59 1.67
N LEU A 63 9.99 0.82 1.77
CA LEU A 63 10.70 0.61 3.04
C LEU A 63 11.19 1.93 3.64
N GLU A 64 11.85 2.78 2.84
CA GLU A 64 12.34 4.08 3.30
C GLU A 64 11.20 4.95 3.85
N ILE A 65 10.04 4.97 3.17
CA ILE A 65 8.87 5.71 3.65
C ILE A 65 8.37 5.12 4.97
N LEU A 66 8.29 3.79 5.08
CA LEU A 66 7.81 3.11 6.30
C LEU A 66 8.71 3.37 7.51
N GLU A 67 10.03 3.33 7.32
CA GLU A 67 11.00 3.56 8.40
C GLU A 67 11.01 5.02 8.88
N ASN A 68 10.84 5.97 7.96
CA ASN A 68 10.93 7.40 8.28
C ASN A 68 9.60 8.05 8.72
N ASN A 69 8.46 7.39 8.50
CA ASN A 69 7.14 7.98 8.76
C ASN A 69 6.34 7.15 9.77
N LYS A 70 6.31 7.62 11.02
CA LYS A 70 5.44 7.04 12.06
C LYS A 70 3.98 7.13 11.63
N GLY A 71 3.39 5.99 11.30
CA GLY A 71 2.00 5.88 10.82
C GLY A 71 1.87 5.53 9.34
N ALA A 72 2.98 5.37 8.61
CA ALA A 72 2.95 4.82 7.28
C ALA A 72 2.58 3.33 7.30
N ILE A 73 1.84 2.90 6.28
CA ILE A 73 1.46 1.51 6.05
C ILE A 73 1.57 1.21 4.56
N GLY A 74 2.17 0.07 4.26
CA GLY A 74 2.43 -0.41 2.91
C GLY A 74 2.69 -1.91 2.96
N TYR A 75 3.21 -2.45 1.87
CA TYR A 75 3.52 -3.87 1.75
C TYR A 75 4.85 -4.05 1.03
N VAL A 76 5.56 -5.11 1.40
CA VAL A 76 6.86 -5.51 0.86
C VAL A 76 6.94 -7.04 0.88
N ASP A 77 7.90 -7.60 0.14
CA ASP A 77 8.18 -9.03 0.21
C ASP A 77 8.74 -9.39 1.60
N ALA A 78 8.39 -10.58 2.10
CA ALA A 78 8.71 -10.98 3.47
C ALA A 78 10.22 -11.05 3.76
N ASP A 79 11.03 -11.34 2.74
CA ASP A 79 12.49 -11.38 2.81
C ASP A 79 13.14 -9.98 2.85
N LYS A 80 12.38 -8.91 2.57
CA LYS A 80 12.83 -7.52 2.63
C LYS A 80 12.52 -6.84 3.97
N VAL A 81 11.84 -7.52 4.89
CA VAL A 81 11.45 -6.96 6.18
C VAL A 81 12.68 -6.78 7.08
N GLY A 82 12.98 -5.54 7.44
CA GLY A 82 14.01 -5.16 8.41
C GLY A 82 13.46 -4.82 9.81
N PRO A 83 14.34 -4.61 10.81
CA PRO A 83 13.93 -4.25 12.18
C PRO A 83 13.31 -2.85 12.31
N GLY A 84 13.44 -2.00 11.28
CA GLY A 84 12.88 -0.63 11.24
C GLY A 84 11.37 -0.59 11.03
N VAL A 85 10.75 -1.72 10.70
CA VAL A 85 9.30 -1.83 10.45
C VAL A 85 8.66 -2.91 11.31
N LYS A 86 7.34 -2.83 11.46
CA LYS A 86 6.55 -3.84 12.18
C LYS A 86 5.60 -4.54 11.21
N VAL A 87 5.75 -5.86 11.08
CA VAL A 87 4.79 -6.69 10.35
C VAL A 87 3.47 -6.74 11.13
N VAL A 88 2.38 -6.36 10.47
CA VAL A 88 1.01 -6.38 11.05
C VAL A 88 0.12 -7.43 10.39
N PHE A 89 0.48 -7.90 9.20
CA PHE A 89 -0.26 -8.89 8.44
C PHE A 89 0.66 -9.57 7.42
N THR A 90 0.46 -10.86 7.17
CA THR A 90 1.17 -11.64 6.16
C THR A 90 0.15 -12.31 5.27
N LEU A 91 0.26 -12.09 3.96
CA LEU A 91 -0.60 -12.74 2.98
C LEU A 91 -0.20 -14.23 2.82
N PRO A 92 -1.17 -15.13 2.61
CA PRO A 92 -0.90 -16.54 2.37
C PRO A 92 -0.19 -16.80 1.04
#